data_AF-A0A2V6BJK2-F1
#
_entry.id   AF-A0A2V6BJK2-F1
#
_cell.length_a   1.000
_cell.length_b   1.000
_cell.length_c   1.000
_cell.angle_alpha   90.00
_cell.angle_beta   90.00
_cell.angle_gamma   90.00
#
_symmetry.space_group_name_H-M   'P 1'
#
loop_
_entity.id
_entity.type
_entity.pdbx_description
1 polymer ?
#
loop_
_entity_poly.entity_id
_entity_poly.type
_entity_poly.pdbx_seq_one_letter_code
_entity_poly.pdbx_strand_id
1 'polypeptide(L)'
;MNDDLSIKWTLANPLSIQTDDTGNAWNSGAARDIAAMSEDKVLVATDTGSIWMAGRDGSSFPVADDVESPDFWCITAGLYGDDHFYAGGAKLYETNISKTLPLLNWREIPVTWQEAPPHSNPYTVSPSAIYRIAILRGDKRMVLATTDGVVWADIPDPPSRPSGCLLCGISKGTPPGTYTWKKAQGLDDVTMGFL
;
A
#
# COMPACT_ATOMS: atom_id res chain seq x y z
N MET A 1 -9.10 -8.53 -43.66
CA MET A 1 -8.66 -7.80 -42.46
C MET A 1 -8.01 -8.83 -41.56
N ASN A 2 -6.68 -8.81 -41.48
CA ASN A 2 -5.91 -9.58 -40.51
C ASN A 2 -5.46 -8.55 -39.48
N ASP A 3 -6.25 -8.37 -38.43
CA ASP A 3 -5.76 -7.64 -37.28
C ASP A 3 -4.75 -8.56 -36.60
N ASP A 4 -3.47 -8.18 -36.70
CA ASP A 4 -2.38 -8.86 -36.02
C ASP A 4 -2.56 -8.67 -34.51
N LEU A 5 -3.10 -9.70 -33.85
CA LEU A 5 -3.31 -9.76 -32.39
C LEU A 5 -2.01 -10.09 -31.64
N SER A 6 -0.84 -10.05 -32.29
CA SER A 6 0.42 -10.33 -31.61
C SER A 6 0.72 -9.25 -30.56
N ILE A 7 0.73 -9.66 -29.30
CA ILE A 7 1.20 -8.83 -28.20
C ILE A 7 2.70 -8.64 -28.37
N LYS A 8 3.10 -7.43 -28.77
CA LYS A 8 4.51 -7.03 -28.78
C LYS A 8 4.96 -6.75 -27.36
N TRP A 9 5.54 -7.77 -26.74
CA TRP A 9 6.23 -7.62 -25.47
C TRP A 9 7.49 -6.80 -25.67
N THR A 10 7.42 -5.55 -25.24
CA THR A 10 8.60 -4.69 -25.15
C THR A 10 9.00 -4.67 -23.68
N LEU A 11 10.25 -5.05 -23.42
CA LEU A 11 10.81 -4.95 -22.10
C LEU A 11 10.81 -3.48 -21.70
N ALA A 12 10.09 -3.12 -20.63
CA ALA A 12 10.03 -1.72 -20.18
C ALA A 12 11.45 -1.18 -19.87
N ASN A 13 12.34 -2.04 -19.35
CA ASN A 13 13.80 -1.85 -19.26
C ASN A 13 14.49 -3.20 -18.84
N PRO A 14 15.55 -3.69 -19.52
CA PRO A 14 16.27 -4.93 -19.18
C PRO A 14 17.07 -4.93 -17.88
N LEU A 15 17.33 -3.75 -17.33
CA LEU A 15 18.11 -3.57 -16.12
C LEU A 15 17.17 -2.81 -15.19
N SER A 16 16.99 -3.21 -13.95
CA SER A 16 16.17 -2.51 -12.93
C SER A 16 16.70 -1.11 -12.55
N ILE A 17 17.41 -0.46 -13.49
CA ILE A 17 18.31 0.68 -13.40
C ILE A 17 18.31 1.38 -14.76
N GLN A 18 17.73 2.58 -14.86
CA GLN A 18 18.10 3.52 -15.92
C GLN A 18 19.42 4.16 -15.49
N THR A 19 20.45 4.15 -16.33
CA THR A 19 21.42 5.25 -16.43
C THR A 19 20.95 6.09 -17.60
N ASP A 20 20.58 7.35 -17.37
CA ASP A 20 20.36 8.27 -18.50
C ASP A 20 21.71 8.68 -19.12
N ASP A 21 21.69 9.35 -20.28
CA ASP A 21 22.89 9.88 -20.93
C ASP A 21 23.65 10.91 -20.06
N THR A 22 23.08 11.29 -18.91
CA THR A 22 23.67 12.18 -17.89
C THR A 22 24.21 11.44 -16.66
N GLY A 23 24.05 10.12 -16.58
CA GLY A 23 24.64 9.26 -15.56
C GLY A 23 23.81 9.04 -14.29
N ASN A 24 22.52 9.41 -14.25
CA ASN A 24 21.69 9.15 -13.06
C ASN A 24 21.21 7.70 -13.04
N ALA A 25 21.52 6.97 -11.96
CA ALA A 25 21.15 5.57 -11.74
C ALA A 25 20.17 5.39 -10.56
N TRP A 26 19.04 4.71 -10.79
CA TRP A 26 18.09 4.34 -9.73
C TRP A 26 17.97 2.81 -9.63
N ASN A 27 18.16 2.23 -8.45
CA ASN A 27 18.09 0.76 -8.27
C ASN A 27 16.74 0.37 -7.66
N SER A 28 15.83 -0.23 -8.44
CA SER A 28 14.54 -0.71 -7.91
C SER A 28 14.56 -2.16 -7.41
N GLY A 29 15.56 -2.95 -7.80
CA GLY A 29 15.55 -4.39 -7.52
C GLY A 29 14.48 -5.11 -8.33
N ALA A 30 13.89 -6.18 -7.78
CA ALA A 30 12.83 -6.91 -8.47
C ALA A 30 11.47 -6.19 -8.34
N ALA A 31 10.71 -6.16 -9.43
CA ALA A 31 9.28 -5.81 -9.38
C ALA A 31 8.50 -6.96 -8.71
N ARG A 32 7.67 -6.62 -7.72
CA ARG A 32 7.03 -7.59 -6.83
C ARG A 32 5.53 -7.66 -6.97
N ASP A 33 4.90 -6.53 -7.24
CA ASP A 33 3.45 -6.43 -7.38
C ASP A 33 3.07 -5.21 -8.21
N ILE A 34 1.87 -5.23 -8.79
CA ILE A 34 1.37 -4.18 -9.67
C ILE A 34 -0.09 -3.87 -9.31
N ALA A 35 -0.41 -2.59 -9.15
CA ALA A 35 -1.78 -2.12 -9.02
C ALA A 35 -2.16 -1.24 -10.22
N ALA A 36 -3.33 -1.49 -10.80
CA ALA A 36 -3.92 -0.58 -11.77
C ALA A 36 -4.26 0.75 -11.08
N MET A 37 -3.83 1.86 -11.69
CA MET A 37 -4.14 3.21 -11.21
C MET A 37 -5.16 3.90 -12.12
N SER A 38 -4.97 3.79 -13.43
CA SER A 38 -5.93 4.21 -14.45
C SER A 38 -5.78 3.35 -15.69
N GLU A 39 -6.52 3.66 -16.77
CA GLU A 39 -6.42 2.95 -18.05
C GLU A 39 -5.01 3.02 -18.69
N ASP A 40 -4.20 4.00 -18.30
CA ASP A 40 -2.90 4.30 -18.90
C ASP A 40 -1.73 4.21 -17.93
N LYS A 41 -2.01 3.93 -16.65
CA LYS A 41 -1.02 4.00 -15.58
C LYS A 41 -1.16 2.84 -14.61
N VAL A 42 -0.02 2.30 -14.21
CA VAL A 42 0.09 1.31 -13.14
C VAL A 42 1.09 1.77 -12.09
N LEU A 43 0.89 1.32 -10.86
CA LEU A 43 1.88 1.41 -9.80
C LEU A 43 2.60 0.06 -9.67
N VAL A 44 3.90 0.10 -9.49
CA VAL A 44 4.77 -1.07 -9.38
C VAL A 44 5.52 -1.02 -8.06
N ALA A 45 5.27 -1.99 -7.19
CA ALA A 45 6.02 -2.19 -5.95
C ALA A 45 7.33 -2.94 -6.23
N THR A 46 8.42 -2.52 -5.60
CA THR A 46 9.76 -3.06 -5.87
C THR A 46 10.52 -3.39 -4.59
N ASP A 47 11.48 -4.30 -4.72
CA ASP A 47 12.22 -4.88 -3.59
C ASP A 47 13.03 -3.88 -2.78
N THR A 48 13.74 -2.95 -3.44
CA THR A 48 14.73 -2.07 -2.78
C THR A 48 14.77 -0.67 -3.37
N GLY A 49 13.75 -0.25 -4.11
CA GLY A 49 13.69 1.11 -4.67
C GLY A 49 12.27 1.63 -4.81
N SER A 50 11.44 1.36 -3.81
CA SER A 50 10.17 2.01 -3.60
C SER A 50 9.08 1.65 -4.64
N ILE A 51 8.10 2.53 -4.80
CA ILE A 51 6.96 2.38 -5.70
C ILE A 51 7.18 3.29 -6.91
N TRP A 52 6.96 2.73 -8.10
CA TRP A 52 7.10 3.44 -9.37
C TRP A 52 5.74 3.55 -10.05
N MET A 53 5.47 4.69 -10.66
CA MET A 53 4.36 4.83 -11.59
C MET A 53 4.88 4.66 -13.01
N ALA A 54 4.31 3.70 -13.75
CA ALA A 54 4.64 3.46 -15.15
C ALA A 54 3.46 3.81 -16.05
N GLY A 55 3.73 4.62 -17.08
CA GLY A 55 2.76 5.05 -18.08
C GLY A 55 2.77 4.18 -19.34
N ARG A 56 1.65 4.19 -20.08
CA ARG A 56 1.52 3.52 -21.39
C ARG A 56 2.58 3.95 -22.41
N ASP A 57 3.06 5.18 -22.32
CA ASP A 57 4.11 5.75 -23.17
C ASP A 57 5.54 5.27 -22.82
N GLY A 58 5.67 4.42 -21.79
CA GLY A 58 6.96 3.94 -21.29
C GLY A 58 7.63 4.90 -20.29
N SER A 59 6.99 6.03 -19.95
CA SER A 59 7.46 6.90 -18.88
C SER A 59 7.39 6.19 -17.52
N SER A 60 8.36 6.44 -16.65
CA SER A 60 8.39 5.89 -15.30
C SER A 60 8.98 6.90 -14.32
N PHE A 61 8.40 7.01 -13.13
CA PHE A 61 8.96 7.85 -12.05
C PHE A 61 8.64 7.27 -10.65
N PRO A 62 9.53 7.49 -9.67
CA PRO A 62 9.29 7.05 -8.30
C PRO A 62 8.22 7.93 -7.65
N VAL A 63 7.27 7.31 -6.96
CA VAL A 63 6.17 8.01 -6.26
C VAL A 63 6.28 7.95 -4.75
N ALA A 64 7.12 7.08 -4.20
CA ALA A 64 7.37 6.96 -2.76
C ALA A 64 8.86 7.19 -2.44
N ASP A 65 9.46 8.25 -2.97
CA ASP A 65 10.91 8.49 -2.88
C ASP A 65 11.38 8.92 -1.48
N ASP A 66 10.47 9.35 -0.60
CA ASP A 66 10.74 9.88 0.73
C ASP A 66 10.35 8.94 1.88
N VAL A 67 10.03 7.68 1.57
CA VAL A 67 9.69 6.69 2.60
C VAL A 67 10.95 6.11 3.26
N GLU A 68 10.93 5.98 4.58
CA GLU A 68 12.05 5.44 5.35
C GLU A 68 12.30 3.93 5.10
N SER A 69 11.28 3.18 4.69
CA SER A 69 11.37 1.74 4.39
C SER A 69 10.89 1.46 2.97
N PRO A 70 11.77 1.58 1.95
CA PRO A 70 11.42 1.53 0.53
C PRO A 70 11.24 0.10 -0.03
N ASP A 71 11.21 -0.92 0.83
CA ASP A 71 11.09 -2.32 0.44
C ASP A 71 9.62 -2.73 0.41
N PHE A 72 9.06 -2.91 -0.79
CA PHE A 72 7.65 -3.22 -1.01
C PHE A 72 7.45 -4.54 -1.77
N TRP A 73 6.57 -5.39 -1.25
CA TRP A 73 6.22 -6.69 -1.84
C TRP A 73 4.78 -6.79 -2.33
N CYS A 74 3.92 -5.87 -1.89
CA CYS A 74 2.53 -5.82 -2.32
C CYS A 74 1.99 -4.39 -2.39
N ILE A 75 1.03 -4.17 -3.29
CA ILE A 75 0.33 -2.89 -3.45
C ILE A 75 -1.12 -3.13 -3.83
N THR A 76 -2.04 -2.33 -3.26
CA THR A 76 -3.47 -2.43 -3.59
C THR A 76 -4.15 -1.07 -3.54
N ALA A 77 -5.18 -0.90 -4.35
CA ALA A 77 -6.08 0.25 -4.26
C ALA A 77 -6.84 0.24 -2.93
N GLY A 78 -6.99 1.42 -2.34
CA GLY A 78 -7.77 1.69 -1.15
C GLY A 78 -9.24 2.00 -1.44
N LEU A 79 -9.88 2.66 -0.46
CA LEU A 79 -11.33 2.92 -0.47
C LEU A 79 -11.73 4.33 -0.93
N TYR A 80 -10.79 5.26 -1.05
CA TYR A 80 -11.10 6.70 -1.03
C TYR A 80 -10.51 7.44 -2.23
N GLY A 81 -11.14 7.24 -3.39
CA GLY A 81 -10.74 7.86 -4.65
C GLY A 81 -9.58 7.16 -5.34
N ASP A 82 -9.27 7.63 -6.54
CA ASP A 82 -8.39 6.92 -7.49
C ASP A 82 -6.91 6.98 -7.11
N ASP A 83 -6.51 7.95 -6.28
CA ASP A 83 -5.14 8.10 -5.78
C ASP A 83 -4.93 7.46 -4.40
N HIS A 84 -5.90 6.69 -3.90
CA HIS A 84 -5.78 6.03 -2.61
C HIS A 84 -5.19 4.63 -2.77
N PHE A 85 -3.97 4.42 -2.29
CA PHE A 85 -3.29 3.12 -2.32
C PHE A 85 -2.67 2.76 -0.97
N TYR A 86 -2.57 1.47 -0.74
CA TYR A 86 -1.79 0.85 0.32
C TYR A 86 -0.64 0.05 -0.28
N ALA A 87 0.51 0.09 0.35
CA ALA A 87 1.66 -0.71 -0.03
C ALA A 87 2.31 -1.34 1.20
N GLY A 88 2.70 -2.60 1.07
CA GLY A 88 3.22 -3.41 2.16
C GLY A 88 4.51 -4.12 1.77
N GLY A 89 5.43 -4.19 2.72
CA GLY A 89 6.68 -4.94 2.61
C GLY A 89 7.33 -4.98 3.98
N ALA A 90 8.43 -4.25 4.18
CA ALA A 90 9.02 -4.08 5.51
C ALA A 90 8.10 -3.32 6.49
N LYS A 91 7.30 -2.37 5.97
CA LYS A 91 6.28 -1.59 6.69
C LYS A 91 5.01 -1.48 5.87
N LEU A 92 3.94 -0.96 6.47
CA LEU A 92 2.71 -0.59 5.77
C LEU A 92 2.71 0.91 5.52
N TYR A 93 2.42 1.29 4.28
CA TYR A 93 2.25 2.68 3.89
C TYR A 93 0.91 2.90 3.19
N GLU A 94 0.41 4.13 3.26
CA GLU A 94 -0.79 4.61 2.58
C GLU A 94 -0.51 5.97 1.94
N THR A 95 -1.02 6.19 0.73
CA THR A 95 -1.03 7.51 0.12
C THR A 95 -1.82 8.49 1.00
N ASN A 96 -1.23 9.64 1.30
CA ASN A 96 -1.86 10.65 2.13
C ASN A 96 -2.86 11.49 1.31
N ILE A 97 -4.10 11.00 1.24
CA ILE A 97 -5.20 11.61 0.46
C ILE A 97 -5.62 13.02 0.93
N SER A 98 -5.13 13.47 2.09
CA SER A 98 -5.31 14.86 2.56
C SER A 98 -4.40 15.85 1.83
N LYS A 99 -3.35 15.38 1.15
CA LYS A 99 -2.41 16.19 0.38
C LYS A 99 -2.92 16.45 -1.03
N THR A 100 -2.41 17.51 -1.67
CA THR A 100 -2.74 17.88 -3.04
C THR A 100 -2.31 16.81 -4.05
N LEU A 101 -1.17 16.17 -3.81
CA LEU A 101 -0.61 15.09 -4.63
C LEU A 101 -0.42 13.83 -3.76
N PRO A 102 -1.48 13.04 -3.49
CA PRO A 102 -1.42 11.90 -2.58
C PRO A 102 -0.36 10.86 -2.98
N LEU A 103 -0.21 10.62 -4.28
CA LEU A 103 0.76 9.66 -4.81
C LEU A 103 2.21 10.03 -4.48
N LEU A 104 2.54 11.31 -4.27
CA LEU A 104 3.88 11.75 -3.88
C LEU A 104 4.03 11.96 -2.37
N ASN A 105 3.07 11.50 -1.58
CA ASN A 105 3.05 11.71 -0.13
C ASN A 105 2.56 10.45 0.55
N TRP A 106 3.46 9.57 0.93
CA TRP A 106 3.11 8.33 1.63
C TRP A 106 3.25 8.51 3.14
N ARG A 107 2.37 7.91 3.92
CA ARG A 107 2.46 7.88 5.37
C ARG A 107 2.57 6.44 5.84
N GLU A 108 3.44 6.21 6.82
CA GLU A 108 3.51 4.92 7.49
C GLU A 108 2.25 4.70 8.33
N ILE A 109 1.71 3.48 8.29
CA ILE A 109 0.69 2.99 9.20
C ILE A 109 1.37 1.98 10.14
N PRO A 110 1.51 2.29 11.43
CA PRO A 110 2.03 1.33 12.40
C PRO A 110 1.14 0.09 12.45
N VAL A 111 1.73 -1.10 12.25
CA VAL A 111 1.04 -2.39 12.37
C VAL A 111 1.47 -3.06 13.67
N THR A 112 0.66 -2.91 14.72
CA THR A 112 0.93 -3.50 16.02
C THR A 112 -0.34 -3.97 16.71
N TRP A 113 -0.28 -5.12 17.39
CA TRP A 113 -1.37 -5.63 18.22
C TRP A 113 -0.85 -6.13 19.58
N GLN A 114 -1.76 -6.33 20.52
CA GLN A 114 -1.44 -6.93 21.82
C GLN A 114 -1.72 -8.44 21.77
N GLU A 115 -0.80 -9.24 22.28
CA GLU A 115 -1.02 -10.64 22.60
C GLU A 115 -0.94 -10.85 24.11
N ALA A 116 -1.81 -11.71 24.64
CA ALA A 116 -1.83 -12.08 26.05
C ALA A 116 -2.03 -13.60 26.21
N PRO A 117 -0.99 -14.42 25.96
CA PRO A 117 -1.06 -15.85 26.21
C PRO A 117 -1.41 -16.17 27.68
N PRO A 118 -2.02 -17.33 27.96
CA PRO A 118 -2.30 -17.78 29.31
C PRO A 118 -1.05 -17.71 30.19
N HIS A 119 -1.19 -17.15 31.40
CA HIS A 119 -0.11 -17.03 32.38
C HIS A 119 1.08 -16.14 31.97
N SER A 120 0.88 -15.20 31.03
CA SER A 120 1.90 -14.22 30.63
C SER A 120 1.35 -12.79 30.65
N ASN A 121 2.24 -11.81 30.83
CA ASN A 121 1.88 -10.40 30.70
C ASN A 121 1.62 -10.07 29.22
N PRO A 122 0.66 -9.17 28.92
CA PRO A 122 0.45 -8.70 27.56
C PRO A 122 1.72 -8.08 26.97
N TYR A 123 1.96 -8.32 25.68
CA TYR A 123 3.07 -7.73 24.94
C TYR A 123 2.63 -7.26 23.55
N THR A 124 3.31 -6.23 23.06
CA THR A 124 3.09 -5.68 21.72
C THR A 124 3.84 -6.52 20.70
N VAL A 125 3.13 -6.94 19.65
CA VAL A 125 3.70 -7.60 18.48
C VAL A 125 3.70 -6.63 17.30
N SER A 126 4.75 -6.68 16.50
CA SER A 126 4.88 -5.96 15.24
C SER A 126 5.48 -6.92 14.21
N PRO A 127 4.88 -7.06 13.02
CA PRO A 127 5.38 -7.99 12.04
C PRO A 127 6.64 -7.46 11.38
N SER A 128 7.56 -8.36 11.06
CA SER A 128 8.78 -8.02 10.30
C SER A 128 8.50 -7.79 8.81
N ALA A 129 7.35 -8.26 8.32
CA ALA A 129 7.04 -8.31 6.90
C ALA A 129 5.53 -8.39 6.64
N ILE A 130 5.09 -7.71 5.58
CA ILE A 130 3.72 -7.72 5.05
C ILE A 130 3.78 -8.21 3.61
N TYR A 131 3.25 -9.40 3.37
CA TYR A 131 3.33 -10.07 2.08
C TYR A 131 2.17 -9.75 1.16
N ARG A 132 0.98 -9.54 1.72
CA ARG A 132 -0.25 -9.19 0.97
C ARG A 132 -1.17 -8.31 1.79
N ILE A 133 -1.87 -7.43 1.09
CA ILE A 133 -2.94 -6.58 1.60
C ILE A 133 -4.21 -6.92 0.83
N ALA A 134 -5.33 -7.08 1.54
CA ALA A 134 -6.65 -7.22 0.95
C ALA A 134 -7.63 -6.24 1.59
N ILE A 135 -8.49 -5.62 0.77
CA ILE A 135 -9.50 -4.67 1.23
C ILE A 135 -10.89 -5.30 1.07
N LEU A 136 -11.54 -5.57 2.19
CA LEU A 136 -12.94 -5.97 2.25
C LEU A 136 -13.81 -4.72 2.18
N ARG A 137 -14.18 -4.32 0.95
CA ARG A 137 -14.84 -3.03 0.68
C ARG A 137 -16.19 -2.88 1.39
N GLY A 138 -16.98 -3.95 1.48
CA GLY A 138 -18.30 -3.93 2.14
C GLY A 138 -18.21 -3.64 3.64
N ASP A 139 -17.15 -4.12 4.29
CA ASP A 139 -16.96 -3.99 5.74
C ASP A 139 -16.03 -2.83 6.12
N LYS A 140 -15.55 -2.06 5.12
CA LYS A 140 -14.46 -1.10 5.29
C LYS A 140 -13.30 -1.69 6.11
N ARG A 141 -12.81 -2.88 5.74
CA ARG A 141 -11.78 -3.60 6.52
C ARG A 141 -10.55 -3.91 5.68
N MET A 142 -9.38 -3.75 6.28
CA MET A 142 -8.11 -4.18 5.73
C MET A 142 -7.68 -5.48 6.40
N VAL A 143 -7.22 -6.43 5.60
CA VAL A 143 -6.63 -7.69 6.04
C VAL A 143 -5.21 -7.76 5.50
N LEU A 144 -4.26 -8.14 6.36
CA LEU A 144 -2.86 -8.30 6.04
C LEU A 144 -2.44 -9.76 6.24
N ALA A 145 -1.71 -10.30 5.27
CA ALA A 145 -0.90 -11.49 5.48
C ALA A 145 0.53 -11.05 5.83
N THR A 146 0.98 -11.41 7.03
CA THR A 146 2.26 -10.98 7.61
C THR A 146 3.12 -12.18 7.99
N THR A 147 4.36 -11.94 8.46
CA THR A 147 5.21 -12.98 9.03
C THR A 147 4.63 -13.66 10.27
N ASP A 148 3.77 -12.98 11.01
CA ASP A 148 3.18 -13.47 12.27
C ASP A 148 1.74 -13.96 12.10
N GLY A 149 1.29 -14.15 10.85
CA GLY A 149 -0.01 -14.67 10.49
C GLY A 149 -0.90 -13.65 9.79
N VAL A 150 -2.21 -13.79 9.96
CA VAL A 150 -3.19 -12.86 9.38
C VAL A 150 -3.63 -11.87 10.45
N VAL A 151 -3.62 -10.57 10.12
CA VAL A 151 -4.15 -9.52 10.98
C VAL A 151 -5.11 -8.65 10.21
N TRP A 152 -6.00 -7.95 10.91
CA TRP A 152 -6.96 -7.05 10.29
C TRP A 152 -7.21 -5.82 11.14
N ALA A 153 -7.67 -4.75 10.49
CA ALA A 153 -8.14 -3.53 11.13
C ALA A 153 -9.29 -2.94 10.30
N ASP A 154 -10.23 -2.29 10.97
CA ASP A 154 -11.21 -1.46 10.26
C ASP A 154 -10.51 -0.21 9.71
N ILE A 155 -10.85 0.16 8.48
CA ILE A 155 -10.30 1.31 7.77
C ILE A 155 -11.04 2.54 8.27
N PRO A 156 -10.33 3.51 8.87
CA PRO A 156 -10.97 4.70 9.39
C PRO A 156 -11.48 5.58 8.25
N ASP A 157 -12.50 6.39 8.54
CA ASP A 157 -13.01 7.36 7.58
C ASP A 157 -11.92 8.32 7.10
N PRO A 158 -12.00 8.79 5.84
CA PRO A 158 -10.93 9.57 5.23
C PRO A 158 -10.76 10.91 5.95
N PRO A 159 -9.52 11.41 6.08
CA PRO A 159 -9.30 12.76 6.58
C PRO A 159 -9.96 13.77 5.64
N SER A 160 -10.61 14.79 6.20
CA SER A 160 -11.15 15.90 5.40
C SER A 160 -10.02 16.82 4.93
N ARG A 161 -10.06 17.23 3.67
CA ARG A 161 -9.19 18.31 3.18
C ARG A 161 -9.59 19.61 3.87
N PRO A 162 -8.64 20.48 4.25
CA PRO A 162 -8.97 21.82 4.72
C PRO A 162 -9.72 22.54 3.60
N SER A 163 -11.01 22.81 3.80
CA SER A 163 -11.80 23.62 2.89
C SER A 163 -11.76 25.06 3.39
N GLY A 164 -11.18 25.94 2.58
CA GLY A 164 -11.26 27.39 2.76
C GLY A 164 -12.42 27.94 1.96
N CYS A 165 -13.45 28.46 2.63
CA CYS A 165 -14.35 29.42 2.02
C CYS A 165 -13.75 30.82 2.26
N LEU A 166 -13.64 31.65 1.23
CA LEU A 166 -13.15 33.04 1.36
C LEU A 166 -13.96 33.89 2.37
N LEU A 167 -15.14 33.42 2.79
CA LEU A 167 -16.05 34.07 3.75
C LEU A 167 -16.32 33.26 5.03
N CYS A 168 -15.83 32.03 5.15
CA CYS A 168 -16.02 31.20 6.35
C CYS A 168 -14.67 30.60 6.70
N GLY A 169 -14.09 30.99 7.83
CA GLY A 169 -12.71 30.71 8.22
C GLY A 169 -12.23 29.27 8.01
N ILE A 170 -10.90 29.10 8.01
CA ILE A 170 -10.24 27.83 7.73
C ILE A 170 -10.76 26.73 8.66
N SER A 171 -11.44 25.72 8.10
CA SER A 171 -11.72 24.49 8.83
C SER A 171 -10.41 23.72 9.01
N LYS A 172 -10.06 23.36 10.25
CA LYS A 172 -8.98 22.39 10.49
C LYS A 172 -9.46 21.05 9.95
N GLY A 173 -8.73 20.48 8.99
CA GLY A 173 -9.01 19.12 8.51
C GLY A 173 -8.96 18.11 9.64
N THR A 174 -9.68 16.99 9.47
CA THR A 174 -9.66 15.89 10.43
C THR A 174 -8.28 15.20 10.37
N PRO A 175 -7.65 14.89 11.51
CA PRO A 175 -6.41 14.13 11.50
C PRO A 175 -6.61 12.75 10.84
N PRO A 176 -5.53 12.12 10.35
CA PRO A 176 -5.53 10.71 9.99
C PRO A 176 -6.23 9.84 11.04
N GLY A 177 -7.14 8.98 10.60
CA GLY A 177 -7.68 7.96 11.50
C GLY A 177 -6.60 6.96 11.92
N THR A 178 -6.80 6.35 13.08
CA THR A 178 -5.88 5.35 13.64
C THR A 178 -6.39 3.94 13.36
N TYR A 179 -5.51 3.05 12.95
CA TYR A 179 -5.81 1.64 12.75
C TYR A 179 -5.68 0.88 14.07
N THR A 180 -6.70 0.09 14.42
CA THR A 180 -6.65 -0.81 15.57
C THR A 180 -6.52 -2.24 15.07
N TRP A 181 -5.29 -2.76 15.06
CA TRP A 181 -4.99 -4.09 14.53
C TRP A 181 -5.37 -5.20 15.49
N LYS A 182 -5.89 -6.29 14.92
CA LYS A 182 -6.24 -7.52 15.61
C LYS A 182 -5.69 -8.70 14.85
N LYS A 183 -5.11 -9.67 15.58
CA LYS A 183 -4.76 -10.96 15.00
C LYS A 183 -6.02 -11.72 14.66
N ALA A 184 -6.07 -12.27 13.45
CA ALA A 184 -7.15 -13.17 13.06
C ALA A 184 -7.07 -14.44 13.92
N GLN A 185 -8.21 -14.88 14.43
CA GLN A 185 -8.31 -16.11 15.19
C GLN A 185 -8.86 -17.20 14.28
N GLY A 186 -8.26 -18.39 14.35
CA GLY A 186 -8.86 -19.58 13.75
C GLY A 186 -10.21 -19.88 14.38
N LEU A 187 -11.08 -20.57 13.65
CA LEU A 187 -12.28 -21.14 14.22
C LEU A 187 -11.86 -22.28 15.15
N ASP A 188 -12.42 -22.34 16.36
CA ASP A 188 -12.22 -23.46 17.27
C ASP A 188 -12.96 -24.70 16.73
N ASP A 189 -12.34 -25.88 16.89
CA ASP A 189 -12.88 -27.15 16.39
C ASP A 189 -14.30 -27.45 16.90
N VAL A 190 -14.64 -26.90 18.08
CA VAL A 190 -15.95 -27.00 18.71
C VAL A 190 -17.01 -26.20 17.94
N THR A 191 -16.71 -24.98 17.51
CA THR A 191 -17.66 -24.16 16.72
C THR A 191 -17.78 -24.68 15.28
N MET A 192 -16.79 -25.42 14.80
CA MET A 192 -16.79 -26.08 13.49
C MET A 192 -17.50 -27.44 13.47
N GLY A 193 -17.91 -27.96 14.64
CA GLY A 193 -18.64 -29.24 14.75
C GLY A 193 -17.82 -30.49 14.41
N PHE A 194 -16.49 -30.41 14.55
CA PHE A 194 -15.58 -31.55 14.32
C PHE A 194 -15.32 -32.39 15.59
N LEU A 195 -15.92 -32.02 16.73
CA LEU A 195 -15.88 -32.73 18.02
C LEU A 195 -17.28 -32.83 18.64
#